data_AF-A0A147BVY4-F1
#
_entry.id   AF-A0A147BVY4-F1
#
_cell.length_a   1.000
_cell.length_b   1.000
_cell.length_c   1.000
_cell.angle_alpha   90.00
_cell.angle_beta   90.00
_cell.angle_gamma   90.00
#
_symmetry.space_group_name_H-M   'P 1'
#
loop_
_entity.id
_entity.type
_entity.pdbx_description
1 polymer ?
#
loop_
_entity_poly.entity_id
_entity_poly.type
_entity_poly.pdbx_seq_one_letter_code
_entity_poly.pdbx_strand_id
1 'polypeptide(L)'
;HRIVPSTIIFPLSLKAPLLERVVYPKLLEARGINGEKLLHIEEDLLLTLEKSSVLAEDFTLVQEDGKEQHMSGKELEKDLYHDKYHMAVLSIEEVDGGLEVKGVLSDQLRIEPLPLEARSEDGRIAHKVSMIEKADHYDDDYIVTPDSAVSERSGSPAQETGLAAETVLIEVKIVCGPRHHRHHHFKRRKETLLYLAVSLVSVNLLYAALSGPAVQFLLIGVILLVDYSHVVTVPHTPDGSVSEQVGYLDSEESLKKLAYRFQSKKLNVTADVILFVTALDMLIMQGHSWNPKIHGLAYISAVCTATRIAIVEDTPATYKMIDIATHELGHSCGSEHDGDWKRNNFCNAHAGWIMSPVGRGARNSEFSECSKNRIRHFIRTLSASCVFVSSSVNRLANVTHLPGTGMSPSSLCRALHPYGDNRDTQDEKYYPDCKASCLNNYQQPVWESLLDGMQCDGTKICLKGECKNKPENLFPVSKKTVTKKKSPPGKRIKHRYILFDFMSAIFQT
;
A
#
# COMPACT_ATOMS: atom_id res chain seq x y z
N HIS A 1 47.56 7.05 -57.48
CA HIS A 1 46.91 7.56 -56.26
C HIS A 1 46.00 6.47 -55.70
N ARG A 2 46.47 5.78 -54.66
CA ARG A 2 45.70 4.75 -53.92
C ARG A 2 44.86 5.46 -52.87
N ILE A 3 43.55 5.21 -52.88
CA ILE A 3 42.60 5.72 -51.88
C ILE A 3 42.58 4.71 -50.72
N VAL A 4 42.85 5.22 -49.52
CA VAL A 4 42.82 4.47 -48.24
C VAL A 4 41.37 4.32 -47.79
N PRO A 5 40.90 3.14 -47.35
CA PRO A 5 39.61 3.04 -46.70
C PRO A 5 39.75 3.39 -45.21
N SER A 6 39.00 4.39 -44.76
CA SER A 6 38.89 4.78 -43.36
C SER A 6 38.19 3.67 -42.56
N THR A 7 38.87 3.16 -41.54
CA THR A 7 38.32 2.25 -40.54
C THR A 7 37.29 3.00 -39.68
N ILE A 8 36.01 2.70 -39.86
CA ILE A 8 34.96 3.11 -38.91
C ILE A 8 35.05 2.16 -37.72
N ILE A 9 35.57 2.66 -36.59
CA ILE A 9 35.53 1.97 -35.31
C ILE A 9 34.12 2.17 -34.75
N PHE A 10 33.29 1.14 -34.80
CA PHE A 10 32.10 1.05 -33.96
C PHE A 10 32.56 0.67 -32.54
N PRO A 11 32.26 1.45 -31.49
CA PRO A 11 32.39 0.94 -30.13
C PRO A 11 31.26 -0.07 -29.90
N LEU A 12 31.59 -1.35 -30.01
CA LEU A 12 30.74 -2.45 -29.57
C LEU A 12 31.04 -2.72 -28.09
N SER A 13 30.20 -2.25 -27.18
CA SER A 13 29.88 -2.98 -25.95
C SER A 13 28.68 -2.36 -25.21
N LEU A 14 27.49 -2.43 -25.79
CA LEU A 14 26.28 -2.48 -24.97
C LEU A 14 26.10 -3.96 -24.61
N LYS A 15 26.70 -4.38 -23.50
CA LYS A 15 26.36 -5.69 -22.90
C LYS A 15 24.87 -5.65 -22.62
N ALA A 16 24.12 -6.61 -23.17
CA ALA A 16 22.75 -6.83 -22.76
C ALA A 16 22.74 -6.97 -21.22
N PRO A 17 21.86 -6.27 -20.49
CA PRO A 17 21.79 -6.38 -19.04
C PRO A 17 21.59 -7.86 -18.68
N LEU A 18 22.44 -8.39 -17.81
CA LEU A 18 22.22 -9.72 -17.25
C LEU A 18 20.84 -9.73 -16.57
N LEU A 19 20.06 -10.78 -16.82
CA LEU A 19 18.71 -10.98 -16.26
C LEU A 19 18.71 -10.83 -14.73
N GLU A 20 19.84 -11.20 -14.12
CA GLU A 20 20.14 -11.06 -12.71
C GLU A 20 21.62 -10.68 -12.56
N ARG A 21 21.93 -9.77 -11.64
CA ARG A 21 23.33 -9.40 -11.32
C ARG A 21 23.52 -9.13 -9.84
N VAL A 22 24.75 -9.28 -9.37
CA VAL A 22 25.13 -9.01 -7.98
C VAL A 22 25.76 -7.63 -7.87
N VAL A 23 25.31 -6.84 -6.92
CA VAL A 23 25.78 -5.47 -6.63
C VAL A 23 26.09 -5.31 -5.14
N TYR A 24 26.81 -4.25 -4.79
CA TYR A 24 27.21 -3.93 -3.41
C TYR A 24 26.87 -2.47 -3.09
N PRO A 25 25.60 -2.18 -2.76
CA PRO A 25 25.12 -0.84 -2.48
C PRO A 25 25.94 -0.15 -1.39
N LYS A 26 26.19 1.14 -1.57
CA LYS A 26 26.95 1.96 -0.63
C LYS A 26 26.30 3.33 -0.49
N LEU A 27 26.03 3.72 0.75
CA LEU A 27 25.67 5.09 1.07
C LEU A 27 26.92 5.96 0.95
N LEU A 28 26.84 7.06 0.18
CA LEU A 28 27.94 7.99 0.03
C LEU A 28 27.93 9.02 1.17
N GLU A 29 29.12 9.42 1.62
CA GLU A 29 29.27 10.52 2.57
C GLU A 29 28.85 11.87 1.97
N ALA A 30 29.05 12.01 0.66
CA ALA A 30 28.55 13.13 -0.11
C ALA A 30 27.02 13.16 -0.08
N ARG A 31 26.46 14.36 0.04
CA ARG A 31 25.02 14.58 0.03
C ARG A 31 24.57 15.21 -1.29
N GLY A 32 23.31 15.01 -1.62
CA GLY A 32 22.64 15.72 -2.69
C GLY A 32 22.65 17.24 -2.46
N ILE A 33 22.26 17.98 -3.49
CA ILE A 33 22.30 19.45 -3.50
C ILE A 33 21.46 20.04 -2.36
N ASN A 34 20.39 19.34 -1.94
CA ASN A 34 19.53 19.77 -0.84
C ASN A 34 19.74 18.93 0.44
N GLY A 35 20.88 18.24 0.55
CA GLY A 35 21.23 17.42 1.71
C GLY A 35 20.64 16.00 1.68
N GLU A 36 20.13 15.55 0.54
CA GLU A 36 19.61 14.20 0.33
C GLU A 36 20.70 13.14 0.50
N LYS A 37 20.30 11.92 0.89
CA LYS A 37 21.22 10.78 0.96
C LYS A 37 21.51 10.29 -0.46
N LEU A 38 22.77 10.01 -0.77
CA LEU A 38 23.16 9.43 -2.05
C LEU A 38 23.45 7.94 -1.88
N LEU A 39 22.78 7.09 -2.65
CA LEU A 39 22.98 5.64 -2.63
C LEU A 39 23.54 5.19 -3.97
N HIS A 40 24.79 4.75 -3.96
CA HIS A 40 25.45 4.18 -5.12
C HIS A 40 25.18 2.67 -5.17
N ILE A 41 24.54 2.20 -6.25
CA ILE A 41 24.29 0.78 -6.48
C ILE A 41 25.42 0.17 -7.32
N GLU A 42 25.73 0.80 -8.45
CA GLU A 42 26.78 0.43 -9.43
C GLU A 42 27.16 1.65 -10.28
N GLU A 43 28.15 1.53 -11.18
CA GLU A 43 28.77 2.66 -11.92
C GLU A 43 27.75 3.63 -12.55
N ASP A 44 26.68 3.10 -13.15
CA ASP A 44 25.66 3.88 -13.86
C ASP A 44 24.35 4.07 -13.07
N LEU A 45 24.31 3.68 -11.79
CA LEU A 45 23.10 3.77 -10.96
C LEU A 45 23.38 4.40 -9.59
N LEU A 46 23.20 5.72 -9.54
CA LEU A 46 23.28 6.54 -8.35
C LEU A 46 21.91 7.15 -8.03
N LEU A 47 21.37 6.82 -6.85
CA LEU A 47 20.07 7.30 -6.40
C LEU A 47 20.20 8.47 -5.43
N THR A 48 19.35 9.47 -5.61
CA THR A 48 19.16 10.61 -4.70
C THR A 48 17.90 10.36 -3.87
N LEU A 49 18.11 10.03 -2.59
CA LEU A 49 17.06 9.49 -1.74
C LEU A 49 16.35 10.59 -0.94
N GLU A 50 15.05 10.74 -1.21
CA GLU A 50 14.10 11.49 -0.39
C GLU A 50 13.31 10.55 0.54
N LYS A 51 12.85 11.04 1.69
CA LYS A 51 11.98 10.26 2.57
C LYS A 51 10.62 10.03 1.91
N SER A 52 10.13 8.80 1.98
CA SER A 52 8.79 8.46 1.51
C SER A 52 7.77 8.56 2.64
N SER A 53 6.54 8.95 2.30
CA SER A 53 5.40 8.87 3.21
C SER A 53 4.18 8.38 2.45
N VAL A 54 3.60 7.29 2.95
CA VAL A 54 2.43 6.62 2.34
C VAL A 54 1.51 6.01 3.39
N LEU A 55 2.01 5.79 4.62
CA LEU A 55 1.25 5.17 5.68
C LEU A 55 0.54 6.25 6.50
N ALA A 56 -0.72 5.99 6.85
CA ALA A 56 -1.40 6.82 7.84
C ALA A 56 -0.69 6.73 9.20
N GLU A 57 -0.65 7.82 9.96
CA GLU A 57 -0.03 7.83 11.29
C GLU A 57 -0.65 6.76 12.20
N ASP A 58 -1.98 6.66 12.20
CA ASP A 58 -2.71 5.58 12.87
C ASP A 58 -2.96 4.43 11.88
N PHE A 59 -1.94 3.59 11.70
CA PHE A 59 -1.98 2.46 10.77
C PHE A 59 -2.60 1.24 11.44
N THR A 60 -3.55 0.58 10.77
CA THR A 60 -4.25 -0.59 11.32
C THR A 60 -3.79 -1.90 10.66
N LEU A 61 -3.35 -2.86 11.48
CA LEU A 61 -3.08 -4.24 11.07
C LEU A 61 -4.15 -5.16 11.64
N VAL A 62 -4.96 -5.79 10.80
CA VAL A 62 -5.85 -6.88 11.21
C VAL A 62 -5.15 -8.20 10.93
N GLN A 63 -4.90 -8.94 12.00
CA GLN A 63 -4.23 -10.23 11.96
C GLN A 63 -5.19 -11.36 11.62
N GLU A 64 -4.63 -12.54 11.36
CA GLU A 64 -5.36 -13.75 11.03
C GLU A 64 -6.34 -14.18 12.13
N ASP A 65 -6.01 -13.97 13.40
CA ASP A 65 -6.91 -14.24 14.51
C ASP A 65 -8.04 -13.20 14.68
N GLY A 66 -8.13 -12.25 13.74
CA GLY A 66 -9.09 -11.15 13.75
C GLY A 66 -8.72 -10.01 14.68
N LYS A 67 -7.59 -10.06 15.39
CA LYS A 67 -7.15 -8.95 16.24
C LYS A 67 -6.67 -7.78 15.42
N GLU A 68 -7.24 -6.62 15.71
CA GLU A 68 -6.79 -5.34 15.19
C GLU A 68 -5.68 -4.76 16.07
N GLN A 69 -4.57 -4.39 15.46
CA GLN A 69 -3.43 -3.74 16.07
C GLN A 69 -3.20 -2.37 15.42
N HIS A 70 -3.10 -1.34 16.25
CA HIS A 70 -2.70 -0.01 15.81
C HIS A 70 -1.18 0.14 15.87
N MET A 71 -0.60 0.75 14.85
CA MET A 71 0.84 0.95 14.68
C MET A 71 1.11 2.39 14.23
N SER A 72 2.26 2.96 14.56
CA SER A 72 2.67 4.23 13.98
C SER A 72 3.12 4.01 12.54
N GLY A 73 2.40 4.61 11.59
CA GLY A 73 2.81 4.61 10.17
C GLY A 73 4.19 5.23 9.99
N LYS A 74 4.51 6.30 10.73
CA LYS A 74 5.83 6.95 10.69
C LYS A 74 6.97 6.02 11.08
N GLU A 75 6.78 5.18 12.09
CA GLU A 75 7.80 4.20 12.49
C GLU A 75 7.94 3.06 11.48
N LEU A 76 6.85 2.65 10.82
CA LEU A 76 6.88 1.65 9.76
C LEU A 76 7.58 2.17 8.49
N GLU A 77 7.36 3.42 8.10
CA GLU A 77 7.97 4.05 6.92
C GLU A 77 9.30 4.75 7.21
N LYS A 78 9.79 4.68 8.45
CA LYS A 78 10.99 5.43 8.86
C LYS A 78 12.22 5.12 8.02
N ASP A 79 12.30 3.95 7.41
CA ASP A 79 13.43 3.49 6.59
C ASP A 79 13.06 3.44 5.09
N LEU A 80 11.92 4.02 4.69
CA LEU A 80 11.46 4.12 3.32
C LEU A 80 11.94 5.41 2.65
N TYR A 81 12.43 5.23 1.43
CA TYR A 81 12.98 6.29 0.59
C TYR A 81 12.50 6.14 -0.85
N HIS A 82 12.53 7.24 -1.61
CA HIS A 82 12.30 7.22 -3.04
C HIS A 82 13.29 8.11 -3.79
N ASP A 83 13.46 7.82 -5.07
CA ASP A 83 14.11 8.67 -6.06
C ASP A 83 13.12 8.87 -7.21
N LYS A 84 12.68 10.12 -7.42
CA LYS A 84 11.66 10.44 -8.43
C LYS A 84 12.18 10.28 -9.86
N TYR A 85 13.47 10.46 -10.09
CA TYR A 85 14.05 10.43 -11.43
C TYR A 85 14.14 9.01 -11.95
N HIS A 86 14.60 8.09 -11.11
CA HIS A 86 14.71 6.67 -11.41
C HIS A 86 13.42 5.90 -11.12
N MET A 87 12.41 6.53 -10.52
CA MET A 87 11.20 5.88 -10.02
C MET A 87 11.51 4.77 -9.00
N ALA A 88 12.60 4.94 -8.25
CA ALA A 88 13.06 3.98 -7.27
C ALA A 88 12.33 4.17 -5.94
N VAL A 89 12.03 3.07 -5.26
CA VAL A 89 11.45 3.05 -3.91
C VAL A 89 12.13 1.96 -3.10
N LEU A 90 12.80 2.34 -2.01
CA LEU A 90 13.68 1.46 -1.26
C LEU A 90 13.40 1.52 0.24
N SER A 91 13.39 0.35 0.87
CA SER A 91 13.61 0.18 2.29
C SER A 91 15.10 -0.04 2.54
N ILE A 92 15.70 0.76 3.41
CA ILE A 92 17.14 0.77 3.66
C ILE A 92 17.39 0.67 5.16
N GLU A 93 17.94 -0.46 5.60
CA GLU A 93 18.25 -0.73 7.01
C GLU A 93 19.74 -1.04 7.19
N GLU A 94 20.33 -0.61 8.30
CA GLU A 94 21.69 -1.01 8.69
C GLU A 94 21.63 -2.30 9.52
N VAL A 95 22.32 -3.34 9.07
CA VAL A 95 22.33 -4.68 9.69
C VAL A 95 23.77 -5.20 9.74
N ASP A 96 24.25 -5.53 10.94
CA ASP A 96 25.60 -6.07 11.18
C ASP A 96 26.72 -5.26 10.51
N GLY A 97 26.64 -3.92 10.61
CA GLY A 97 27.59 -2.99 9.99
C GLY A 97 27.53 -2.90 8.46
N GLY A 98 26.58 -3.61 7.83
CA GLY A 98 26.29 -3.54 6.39
C GLY A 98 24.94 -2.89 6.11
N LEU A 99 24.67 -2.64 4.82
CA LEU A 99 23.43 -2.02 4.36
C LEU A 99 22.52 -3.07 3.73
N GLU A 100 21.35 -3.33 4.31
CA GLU A 100 20.28 -4.07 3.63
C GLU A 100 19.43 -3.08 2.81
N VAL A 101 19.23 -3.39 1.53
CA VAL A 101 18.47 -2.57 0.59
C VAL A 101 17.46 -3.48 -0.09
N LYS A 102 16.18 -3.16 0.08
CA LYS A 102 15.05 -3.93 -0.48
C LYS A 102 14.12 -2.99 -1.21
N GLY A 103 13.67 -3.35 -2.41
CA GLY A 103 12.66 -2.56 -3.11
C GLY A 103 12.83 -2.53 -4.61
N VAL A 104 12.39 -1.41 -5.18
CA VAL A 104 12.34 -1.15 -6.61
C VAL A 104 13.42 -0.12 -6.97
N LEU A 105 14.23 -0.41 -7.97
CA LEU A 105 15.28 0.48 -8.49
C LEU A 105 14.82 1.29 -9.70
N SER A 106 13.82 0.78 -10.43
CA SER A 106 13.15 1.44 -11.56
C SER A 106 11.84 0.72 -11.88
N ASP A 107 11.10 1.20 -12.86
CA ASP A 107 9.94 0.48 -13.39
C ASP A 107 10.26 -0.97 -13.82
N GLN A 108 11.52 -1.30 -14.12
CA GLN A 108 11.91 -2.63 -14.59
C GLN A 108 12.72 -3.46 -13.60
N LEU A 109 13.35 -2.83 -12.60
CA LEU A 109 14.36 -3.47 -11.77
C LEU A 109 13.97 -3.46 -10.30
N ARG A 110 14.24 -4.57 -9.61
CA ARG A 110 14.16 -4.70 -8.15
C ARG A 110 15.49 -5.10 -7.56
N ILE A 111 15.64 -4.85 -6.26
CA ILE A 111 16.81 -5.21 -5.47
C ILE A 111 16.41 -5.93 -4.18
N GLU A 112 17.14 -6.99 -3.85
CA GLU A 112 17.00 -7.74 -2.60
C GLU A 112 18.37 -8.18 -2.06
N PRO A 113 18.58 -8.25 -0.74
CA PRO A 113 19.83 -8.74 -0.18
C PRO A 113 19.95 -10.25 -0.43
N LEU A 114 21.17 -10.69 -0.73
CA LEU A 114 21.49 -12.11 -0.83
C LEU A 114 21.79 -12.66 0.57
N PRO A 115 21.06 -13.70 1.04
CA PRO A 115 21.19 -14.22 2.39
C PRO A 115 22.48 -15.04 2.65
N LEU A 116 23.38 -15.15 1.68
CA LEU A 116 24.67 -15.84 1.83
C LEU A 116 25.72 -14.85 2.33
N GLU A 117 26.71 -15.31 3.11
CA GLU A 117 27.85 -14.51 3.62
C GLU A 117 28.79 -13.96 2.52
N ALA A 118 28.31 -13.81 1.30
CA ALA A 118 28.99 -13.14 0.20
C ALA A 118 29.11 -11.64 0.52
N ARG A 119 30.10 -11.33 1.36
CA ARG A 119 30.53 -9.97 1.64
C ARG A 119 31.50 -9.53 0.54
N SER A 120 31.51 -8.24 0.19
CA SER A 120 32.64 -7.70 -0.57
C SER A 120 33.93 -7.81 0.25
N GLU A 121 35.09 -7.59 -0.38
CA GLU A 121 36.37 -7.44 0.36
C GLU A 121 36.25 -6.39 1.48
N ASP A 122 35.50 -5.30 1.24
CA ASP A 122 35.23 -4.24 2.22
C ASP A 122 34.08 -4.54 3.21
N GLY A 123 33.58 -5.77 3.28
CA GLY A 123 32.52 -6.16 4.23
C GLY A 123 31.07 -5.76 3.84
N ARG A 124 30.84 -5.27 2.62
CA ARG A 124 29.50 -4.89 2.14
C ARG A 124 28.63 -6.11 1.87
N ILE A 125 27.35 -6.03 2.20
CA ILE A 125 26.36 -7.07 1.91
C ILE A 125 26.14 -7.13 0.39
N ALA A 126 26.11 -8.33 -0.18
CA ALA A 126 25.75 -8.53 -1.59
C ALA A 126 24.24 -8.44 -1.78
N HIS A 127 23.82 -7.82 -2.89
CA HIS A 127 22.42 -7.73 -3.29
C HIS A 127 22.25 -8.25 -4.69
N LYS A 128 21.09 -8.83 -4.95
CA LYS A 128 20.68 -9.28 -6.27
C LYS A 128 19.79 -8.20 -6.88
N VAL A 129 20.17 -7.74 -8.07
CA VAL A 129 19.30 -6.94 -8.94
C VAL A 129 18.67 -7.88 -9.97
N SER A 130 17.35 -7.84 -10.07
CA SER A 130 16.58 -8.69 -10.99
C SER A 130 15.50 -7.87 -11.70
N MET A 131 15.04 -8.38 -12.84
CA MET A 131 13.86 -7.81 -13.51
C MET A 131 12.59 -8.02 -12.69
N ILE A 132 11.68 -7.05 -12.79
CA ILE A 132 10.29 -7.16 -12.32
C ILE A 132 9.48 -7.77 -13.47
N GLU A 133 8.75 -8.84 -13.18
CA GLU A 133 7.82 -9.41 -14.14
C GLU A 133 6.64 -8.48 -14.37
N LYS A 134 6.25 -8.32 -15.64
CA LYS A 134 5.17 -7.43 -16.06
C LYS A 134 4.02 -8.25 -16.64
N ALA A 135 2.79 -7.89 -16.27
CA ALA A 135 1.59 -8.42 -16.89
C ALA A 135 1.61 -8.13 -18.40
N ASP A 136 1.23 -9.12 -19.20
CA ASP A 136 1.27 -9.10 -20.67
C ASP A 136 -0.02 -8.62 -21.33
N HIS A 137 -1.13 -8.62 -20.61
CA HIS A 137 -2.43 -8.18 -21.10
C HIS A 137 -3.28 -7.58 -19.96
N TYR A 138 -4.20 -6.72 -20.36
CA TYR A 138 -5.21 -6.05 -19.55
C TYR A 138 -6.54 -6.04 -20.33
N ASP A 139 -6.84 -7.09 -21.08
CA ASP A 139 -8.09 -7.17 -21.83
C ASP A 139 -9.23 -7.64 -20.89
N ASP A 140 -10.39 -6.97 -20.93
CA ASP A 140 -11.61 -7.34 -20.18
C ASP A 140 -11.47 -7.39 -18.64
N ASP A 141 -10.66 -6.50 -18.06
CA ASP A 141 -10.33 -6.40 -16.62
C ASP A 141 -11.04 -5.25 -15.88
N TYR A 142 -12.15 -4.74 -16.42
CA TYR A 142 -13.01 -3.84 -15.68
C TYR A 142 -14.51 -4.10 -15.85
N ILE A 143 -15.25 -3.79 -14.79
CA ILE A 143 -16.71 -3.88 -14.76
C ILE A 143 -17.32 -2.50 -14.65
N VAL A 144 -18.29 -2.21 -15.52
CA VAL A 144 -19.07 -0.96 -15.47
C VAL A 144 -20.41 -1.21 -14.83
N THR A 145 -20.65 -0.55 -13.70
CA THR A 145 -21.93 -0.64 -13.00
C THR A 145 -23.03 0.13 -13.76
N PRO A 146 -24.31 -0.24 -13.61
CA PRO A 146 -25.42 0.50 -14.21
C PRO A 146 -25.40 2.00 -13.85
N ASP A 147 -25.09 2.34 -12.60
CA ASP A 147 -25.04 3.72 -12.12
C ASP A 147 -23.93 4.52 -12.83
N SER A 148 -22.74 3.92 -12.99
CA SER A 148 -21.64 4.52 -13.76
C SER A 148 -22.03 4.73 -15.23
N ALA A 149 -22.68 3.75 -15.85
CA ALA A 149 -23.13 3.83 -17.24
C ALA A 149 -24.22 4.89 -17.46
N VAL A 150 -25.12 5.08 -16.48
CA VAL A 150 -26.15 6.14 -16.52
C VAL A 150 -25.50 7.51 -16.39
N SER A 151 -24.53 7.68 -15.49
CA SER A 151 -23.77 8.92 -15.33
C SER A 151 -23.07 9.32 -16.63
N GLU A 152 -22.42 8.38 -17.33
CA GLU A 152 -21.77 8.62 -18.63
C GLU A 152 -22.77 9.01 -19.73
N ARG A 153 -23.92 8.33 -19.83
CA ARG A 153 -24.92 8.56 -20.88
C ARG A 153 -25.73 9.84 -20.69
N SER A 154 -25.85 10.32 -19.45
CA SER A 154 -26.71 11.46 -19.14
C SER A 154 -26.16 12.76 -19.71
N GLY A 155 -24.86 12.87 -20.03
CA GLY A 155 -24.23 14.07 -20.61
C GLY A 155 -24.32 15.33 -19.74
N SER A 156 -25.13 15.29 -18.68
CA SER A 156 -25.17 16.24 -17.59
C SER A 156 -23.78 16.25 -16.96
N PRO A 157 -23.06 17.38 -16.92
CA PRO A 157 -21.87 17.45 -16.11
C PRO A 157 -22.30 17.05 -14.70
N ALA A 158 -21.84 15.89 -14.22
CA ALA A 158 -21.97 15.54 -12.81
C ALA A 158 -21.47 16.78 -12.08
N GLN A 159 -22.37 17.39 -11.30
CA GLN A 159 -22.17 18.75 -10.80
C GLN A 159 -20.86 18.71 -10.03
N GLU A 160 -19.80 19.32 -10.60
CA GLU A 160 -18.48 19.32 -9.97
C GLU A 160 -18.72 19.78 -8.54
N THR A 161 -18.29 18.98 -7.57
CA THR A 161 -18.59 19.26 -6.16
C THR A 161 -17.87 20.52 -5.68
N GLY A 162 -17.15 21.21 -6.57
CA GLY A 162 -16.35 22.38 -6.31
C GLY A 162 -15.08 22.04 -5.54
N LEU A 163 -14.60 20.79 -5.64
CA LEU A 163 -13.37 20.36 -5.00
C LEU A 163 -12.19 21.21 -5.49
N ALA A 164 -11.84 22.21 -4.68
CA ALA A 164 -10.72 23.12 -4.90
C ALA A 164 -9.40 22.60 -4.31
N ALA A 165 -9.36 21.33 -3.85
CA ALA A 165 -8.16 20.74 -3.27
C ALA A 165 -7.11 20.56 -4.37
N GLU A 166 -5.88 21.03 -4.12
CA GLU A 166 -4.76 20.80 -5.05
C GLU A 166 -4.40 19.31 -5.16
N THR A 167 -4.59 18.57 -4.06
CA THR A 167 -4.37 17.12 -3.97
C THR A 167 -5.56 16.46 -3.29
N VAL A 168 -6.05 15.36 -3.87
CA VAL A 168 -7.05 14.47 -3.28
C VAL A 168 -6.33 13.24 -2.73
N LEU A 169 -6.46 13.04 -1.42
CA LEU A 169 -5.98 11.86 -0.73
C LEU A 169 -7.08 10.78 -0.74
N ILE A 170 -6.75 9.58 -1.21
CA ILE A 170 -7.64 8.43 -1.24
C ILE A 170 -7.14 7.41 -0.22
N GLU A 171 -7.93 7.15 0.82
CA GLU A 171 -7.60 6.18 1.86
C GLU A 171 -7.73 4.74 1.31
N VAL A 172 -6.62 4.01 1.29
CA VAL A 172 -6.54 2.62 0.81
C VAL A 172 -6.41 1.67 1.99
N LYS A 173 -7.18 0.59 1.98
CA LYS A 173 -6.91 -0.58 2.84
C LYS A 173 -6.60 -1.79 1.98
N ILE A 174 -5.48 -2.46 2.27
CA ILE A 174 -5.09 -3.66 1.54
C ILE A 174 -5.61 -4.89 2.27
N VAL A 175 -6.27 -5.80 1.56
CA VAL A 175 -6.66 -7.13 2.04
C VAL A 175 -5.77 -8.15 1.36
N CYS A 176 -4.94 -8.85 2.14
CA CYS A 176 -3.91 -9.73 1.61
C CYS A 176 -4.29 -11.20 1.77
N GLY A 177 -4.26 -11.95 0.67
CA GLY A 177 -4.56 -13.37 0.63
C GLY A 177 -3.50 -14.23 1.33
N PRO A 178 -3.87 -15.40 1.89
CA PRO A 178 -2.97 -16.23 2.70
C PRO A 178 -1.75 -16.76 1.96
N ARG A 179 -1.82 -17.09 0.65
CA ARG A 179 -0.61 -17.52 -0.08
C ARG A 179 0.39 -16.39 -0.29
N HIS A 180 -0.08 -15.15 -0.27
CA HIS A 180 0.78 -13.98 -0.44
C HIS A 180 1.52 -13.67 0.86
N HIS A 181 0.79 -13.35 1.94
CA HIS A 181 1.45 -12.90 3.18
C HIS A 181 2.18 -14.00 3.96
N ARG A 182 1.83 -15.28 3.74
CA ARG A 182 2.55 -16.43 4.31
C ARG A 182 3.66 -16.96 3.41
N HIS A 183 3.95 -16.30 2.28
CA HIS A 183 4.99 -16.75 1.38
C HIS A 183 6.36 -16.77 2.10
N HIS A 184 7.20 -17.75 1.78
CA HIS A 184 8.48 -17.97 2.48
C HIS A 184 9.48 -16.80 2.34
N HIS A 185 9.25 -15.88 1.39
CA HIS A 185 10.01 -14.62 1.27
C HIS A 185 9.68 -13.62 2.39
N PHE A 186 8.52 -13.75 3.04
CA PHE A 186 8.10 -12.92 4.17
C PHE A 186 8.25 -13.73 5.46
N LYS A 187 9.44 -13.69 6.05
CA LYS A 187 9.75 -14.35 7.32
C LYS A 187 9.03 -13.69 8.49
N ARG A 188 8.77 -12.39 8.38
CA ARG A 188 8.11 -11.58 9.43
C ARG A 188 7.01 -10.74 8.82
N ARG A 189 5.94 -10.48 9.59
CA ARG A 189 4.82 -9.62 9.17
C ARG A 189 5.28 -8.23 8.72
N LYS A 190 6.31 -7.68 9.38
CA LYS A 190 6.91 -6.38 9.00
C LYS A 190 7.37 -6.38 7.53
N GLU A 191 7.90 -7.49 7.02
CA GLU A 191 8.38 -7.59 5.64
C GLU A 191 7.22 -7.51 4.64
N THR A 192 6.10 -8.16 4.93
CA THR A 192 4.87 -8.00 4.14
C THR A 192 4.38 -6.55 4.14
N LEU A 193 4.35 -5.90 5.31
CA LEU A 193 3.89 -4.51 5.42
C LEU A 193 4.80 -3.54 4.65
N LEU A 194 6.11 -3.70 4.77
CA LEU A 194 7.09 -2.90 4.04
C LEU A 194 6.98 -3.13 2.53
N TYR A 195 6.81 -4.38 2.08
CA TYR A 195 6.62 -4.72 0.68
C TYR A 195 5.38 -4.03 0.08
N LEU A 196 4.24 -4.07 0.80
CA LEU A 196 3.01 -3.41 0.39
C LEU A 196 3.14 -1.88 0.40
N ALA A 197 3.87 -1.32 1.38
CA ALA A 197 4.16 0.12 1.44
C ALA A 197 5.05 0.57 0.27
N VAL A 198 6.14 -0.16 -0.03
CA VAL A 198 7.00 0.10 -1.20
C VAL A 198 6.17 0.06 -2.49
N SER A 199 5.27 -0.92 -2.61
CA SER A 199 4.38 -1.03 -3.77
C SER A 199 3.49 0.20 -3.90
N LEU A 200 2.84 0.67 -2.82
CA LEU A 200 1.95 1.82 -2.89
C LEU A 200 2.69 3.16 -3.07
N VAL A 201 3.91 3.32 -2.55
CA VAL A 201 4.75 4.49 -2.91
C VAL A 201 5.06 4.47 -4.41
N SER A 202 5.37 3.30 -4.96
CA SER A 202 5.66 3.17 -6.40
C SER A 202 4.45 3.52 -7.26
N VAL A 203 3.25 3.07 -6.86
CA VAL A 203 1.97 3.50 -7.46
C VAL A 203 1.82 5.02 -7.38
N ASN A 204 2.07 5.64 -6.21
CA ASN A 204 1.97 7.09 -6.06
C ASN A 204 2.96 7.86 -6.95
N LEU A 205 4.17 7.35 -7.20
CA LEU A 205 5.10 7.96 -8.14
C LEU A 205 4.53 7.97 -9.57
N LEU A 206 3.87 6.89 -9.99
CA LEU A 206 3.23 6.80 -11.31
C LEU A 206 2.02 7.75 -11.43
N TYR A 207 1.30 7.95 -10.33
CA TYR A 207 0.18 8.90 -10.24
C TYR A 207 0.61 10.36 -10.13
N ALA A 208 1.88 10.65 -9.81
CA ALA A 208 2.37 12.02 -9.63
C ALA A 208 2.27 12.89 -10.90
N ALA A 209 2.10 12.29 -12.08
CA ALA A 209 1.84 12.99 -13.34
C ALA A 209 0.41 13.56 -13.44
N LEU A 210 -0.51 13.15 -12.56
CA LEU A 210 -1.88 13.67 -12.50
C LEU A 210 -1.92 15.00 -11.76
N SER A 211 -2.67 15.96 -12.29
CA SER A 211 -2.82 17.29 -11.70
C SER A 211 -4.20 17.90 -11.99
N GLY A 212 -4.61 18.79 -11.09
CA GLY A 212 -5.87 19.53 -11.13
C GLY A 212 -7.14 18.68 -10.89
N PRO A 213 -7.23 17.85 -9.84
CA PRO A 213 -6.31 17.74 -8.71
C PRO A 213 -5.26 16.64 -8.89
N ALA A 214 -4.18 16.70 -8.12
CA ALA A 214 -3.30 15.55 -7.94
C ALA A 214 -4.03 14.45 -7.16
N VAL A 215 -3.67 13.19 -7.39
CA VAL A 215 -4.24 12.03 -6.71
C VAL A 215 -3.12 11.32 -5.97
N GLN A 216 -3.33 11.07 -4.68
CA GLN A 216 -2.37 10.35 -3.85
C GLN A 216 -3.09 9.33 -2.96
N PHE A 217 -2.61 8.11 -2.98
CA PHE A 217 -3.12 7.02 -2.16
C PHE A 217 -2.43 7.00 -0.80
N LEU A 218 -3.23 6.87 0.26
CA LEU A 218 -2.78 6.80 1.65
C LEU A 218 -3.13 5.41 2.22
N LEU A 219 -2.14 4.59 2.56
CA LEU A 219 -2.39 3.27 3.15
C LEU A 219 -2.75 3.42 4.63
N ILE A 220 -4.02 3.18 4.95
CA ILE A 220 -4.54 3.29 6.32
C ILE A 220 -4.49 1.96 7.08
N GLY A 221 -4.22 0.85 6.40
CA GLY A 221 -4.05 -0.44 7.04
C GLY A 221 -3.98 -1.63 6.11
N VAL A 222 -3.70 -2.79 6.71
CA VAL A 222 -3.61 -4.10 6.06
C VAL A 222 -4.43 -5.12 6.83
N ILE A 223 -5.13 -5.99 6.11
CA ILE A 223 -5.85 -7.15 6.66
C ILE A 223 -5.20 -8.42 6.13
N LEU A 224 -4.69 -9.27 7.02
CA LEU A 224 -4.09 -10.57 6.66
C LEU A 224 -5.15 -11.66 6.79
N LEU A 225 -5.56 -12.24 5.67
CA LEU A 225 -6.62 -13.27 5.67
C LEU A 225 -6.09 -14.63 6.12
N VAL A 226 -6.92 -15.36 6.87
CA VAL A 226 -6.64 -16.74 7.31
C VAL A 226 -6.72 -17.72 6.14
N ASP A 227 -7.72 -17.55 5.30
CA ASP A 227 -8.09 -18.45 4.22
C ASP A 227 -8.77 -17.66 3.09
N TYR A 228 -9.21 -18.38 2.06
CA TYR A 228 -9.90 -17.82 0.90
C TYR A 228 -11.44 -17.78 1.05
N SER A 229 -11.99 -17.90 2.26
CA SER A 229 -13.46 -17.95 2.49
C SER A 229 -14.22 -16.68 2.06
N HIS A 230 -13.50 -15.56 1.93
CA HIS A 230 -14.03 -14.27 1.47
C HIS A 230 -14.11 -14.14 -0.06
N VAL A 231 -13.44 -15.03 -0.80
CA VAL A 231 -13.36 -15.02 -2.27
C VAL A 231 -13.86 -16.33 -2.88
N VAL A 232 -13.86 -16.43 -4.21
CA VAL A 232 -14.25 -17.63 -4.96
C VAL A 232 -13.00 -18.20 -5.62
N THR A 233 -12.75 -19.48 -5.38
CA THR A 233 -11.56 -20.18 -5.87
C THR A 233 -11.96 -21.43 -6.64
N VAL A 234 -11.20 -21.75 -7.67
CA VAL A 234 -11.43 -22.89 -8.55
C VAL A 234 -10.25 -23.88 -8.42
N PRO A 235 -10.48 -25.20 -8.38
CA PRO A 235 -9.39 -26.19 -8.43
C PRO A 235 -8.60 -26.14 -9.75
N HIS A 236 -7.43 -26.76 -9.79
CA HIS A 236 -6.61 -26.82 -11.01
C HIS A 236 -7.25 -27.59 -12.19
N THR A 237 -8.22 -28.47 -11.94
CA THR A 237 -8.89 -29.28 -12.97
C THR A 237 -10.40 -29.42 -12.70
N PRO A 238 -11.31 -29.14 -13.67
CA PRO A 238 -12.77 -29.25 -13.49
C PRO A 238 -13.33 -30.68 -13.51
N ASP A 239 -12.56 -31.67 -13.96
CA ASP A 239 -12.99 -33.00 -14.41
C ASP A 239 -12.80 -34.15 -13.40
N GLY A 240 -12.64 -33.83 -12.11
CA GLY A 240 -12.92 -34.79 -11.03
C GLY A 240 -11.76 -35.70 -10.66
N SER A 241 -10.90 -35.22 -9.76
CA SER A 241 -10.45 -35.99 -8.60
C SER A 241 -9.92 -34.98 -7.60
N VAL A 242 -10.67 -34.81 -6.50
CA VAL A 242 -10.37 -33.83 -5.46
C VAL A 242 -9.08 -34.25 -4.76
N SER A 243 -8.04 -33.47 -4.96
CA SER A 243 -7.10 -33.14 -3.90
C SER A 243 -7.24 -31.65 -3.62
N GLU A 244 -7.34 -31.30 -2.35
CA GLU A 244 -7.66 -30.02 -1.72
C GLU A 244 -6.79 -28.79 -2.11
N GLN A 245 -6.46 -28.58 -3.38
CA GLN A 245 -5.55 -27.50 -3.78
C GLN A 245 -6.30 -26.44 -4.58
N VAL A 246 -6.64 -25.34 -3.89
CA VAL A 246 -7.04 -24.07 -4.50
C VAL A 246 -6.10 -23.78 -5.68
N GLY A 247 -6.60 -23.77 -6.91
CA GLY A 247 -5.79 -23.58 -8.10
C GLY A 247 -5.76 -22.13 -8.52
N TYR A 248 -6.95 -21.58 -8.75
CA TYR A 248 -7.15 -20.25 -9.32
C TYR A 248 -8.10 -19.41 -8.47
N LEU A 249 -8.01 -18.09 -8.61
CA LEU A 249 -9.02 -17.14 -8.13
C LEU A 249 -10.00 -16.86 -9.28
N ASP A 250 -11.29 -17.07 -9.04
CA ASP A 250 -12.33 -16.59 -9.96
C ASP A 250 -12.50 -15.08 -9.71
N SER A 251 -11.97 -14.27 -10.62
CA SER A 251 -11.81 -12.83 -10.44
C SER A 251 -13.16 -12.12 -10.32
N GLU A 252 -14.09 -12.41 -11.22
CA GLU A 252 -15.39 -11.73 -11.28
C GLU A 252 -16.28 -12.11 -10.08
N GLU A 253 -16.38 -13.41 -9.78
CA GLU A 253 -17.19 -13.87 -8.65
C GLU A 253 -16.56 -13.48 -7.30
N SER A 254 -15.23 -13.44 -7.21
CA SER A 254 -14.53 -12.92 -6.03
C SER A 254 -14.79 -11.43 -5.83
N LEU A 255 -14.72 -10.62 -6.89
CA LEU A 255 -14.96 -9.18 -6.81
C LEU A 255 -16.39 -8.89 -6.32
N LYS A 256 -17.39 -9.54 -6.90
CA LYS A 256 -18.80 -9.45 -6.48
C LYS A 256 -18.98 -9.90 -5.03
N LYS A 257 -18.39 -11.04 -4.66
CA LYS A 257 -18.49 -11.59 -3.30
C LYS A 257 -17.87 -10.64 -2.27
N LEU A 258 -16.69 -10.08 -2.54
CA LEU A 258 -16.04 -9.12 -1.64
C LEU A 258 -16.85 -7.82 -1.53
N ALA A 259 -17.32 -7.26 -2.65
CA ALA A 259 -18.19 -6.08 -2.64
C ALA A 259 -19.43 -6.31 -1.76
N TYR A 260 -20.11 -7.44 -1.92
CA TYR A 260 -21.24 -7.81 -1.05
C TYR A 260 -20.84 -7.93 0.43
N ARG A 261 -19.69 -8.54 0.74
CA ARG A 261 -19.23 -8.72 2.13
C ARG A 261 -18.90 -7.37 2.80
N PHE A 262 -18.32 -6.42 2.07
CA PHE A 262 -18.05 -5.08 2.59
C PHE A 262 -19.34 -4.28 2.82
N GLN A 263 -20.27 -4.32 1.86
CA GLN A 263 -21.56 -3.63 1.97
C GLN A 263 -22.41 -4.17 3.12
N SER A 264 -22.45 -5.50 3.26
CA SER A 264 -23.20 -6.18 4.33
C SER A 264 -22.46 -6.20 5.68
N LYS A 265 -21.28 -5.56 5.78
CA LYS A 265 -20.40 -5.56 6.97
C LYS A 265 -20.03 -6.96 7.47
N LYS A 266 -20.13 -7.99 6.63
CA LYS A 266 -19.63 -9.35 6.91
C LYS A 266 -18.11 -9.41 6.89
N LEU A 267 -17.47 -8.45 6.22
CA LEU A 267 -16.07 -8.12 6.36
C LEU A 267 -15.98 -6.61 6.56
N ASN A 268 -15.61 -6.16 7.75
CA ASN A 268 -15.66 -4.74 8.11
C ASN A 268 -14.41 -4.01 7.60
N VAL A 269 -14.57 -3.25 6.51
CA VAL A 269 -13.49 -2.47 5.90
C VAL A 269 -13.97 -1.06 5.60
N THR A 270 -13.34 -0.10 6.26
CA THR A 270 -13.55 1.33 6.03
C THR A 270 -12.31 1.87 5.34
N ALA A 271 -12.48 2.31 4.10
CA ALA A 271 -11.49 2.90 3.21
C ALA A 271 -12.24 3.50 2.01
N ASP A 272 -11.62 4.42 1.29
CA ASP A 272 -12.16 4.99 0.05
C ASP A 272 -12.05 4.01 -1.11
N VAL A 273 -11.01 3.19 -1.09
CA VAL A 273 -10.84 2.04 -2.00
C VAL A 273 -10.14 0.88 -1.29
N ILE A 274 -10.49 -0.33 -1.68
CA ILE A 274 -9.94 -1.56 -1.11
C ILE A 274 -9.16 -2.28 -2.21
N LEU A 275 -7.91 -2.63 -1.91
CA LEU A 275 -7.07 -3.41 -2.81
C LEU A 275 -6.92 -4.82 -2.25
N PHE A 276 -7.45 -5.82 -2.94
CA PHE A 276 -7.26 -7.21 -2.60
C PHE A 276 -6.05 -7.77 -3.35
N VAL A 277 -5.04 -8.22 -2.61
CA VAL A 277 -3.79 -8.75 -3.19
C VAL A 277 -3.75 -10.26 -3.01
N THR A 278 -3.52 -10.99 -4.11
CA THR A 278 -3.45 -12.47 -4.11
C THR A 278 -2.17 -12.97 -4.76
N ALA A 279 -1.71 -14.15 -4.32
CA ALA A 279 -0.67 -14.92 -5.01
C ALA A 279 -1.24 -16.12 -5.78
N LEU A 280 -2.55 -16.11 -6.02
CA LEU A 280 -3.23 -17.08 -6.89
C LEU A 280 -3.31 -16.50 -8.29
N ASP A 281 -3.04 -17.34 -9.28
CA ASP A 281 -3.35 -17.05 -10.67
C ASP A 281 -4.84 -16.73 -10.81
N MET A 282 -5.13 -15.64 -11.51
CA MET A 282 -6.49 -15.15 -11.73
C MET A 282 -7.09 -15.67 -13.04
N LEU A 283 -8.40 -15.90 -13.05
CA LEU A 283 -9.16 -16.22 -14.25
C LEU A 283 -10.55 -15.58 -14.21
N ILE A 284 -11.24 -15.58 -15.35
CA ILE A 284 -12.69 -15.35 -15.43
C ILE A 284 -13.37 -16.64 -15.92
N MET A 285 -14.35 -17.10 -15.17
CA MET A 285 -15.21 -18.22 -15.55
C MET A 285 -16.31 -17.73 -16.51
N GLN A 286 -16.39 -18.34 -17.70
CA GLN A 286 -17.47 -18.12 -18.67
C GLN A 286 -18.22 -19.43 -18.89
N GLY A 287 -19.17 -19.73 -18.01
CA GLY A 287 -19.88 -21.02 -18.03
C GLY A 287 -18.94 -22.19 -17.73
N HIS A 288 -18.67 -23.04 -18.73
CA HIS A 288 -17.72 -24.16 -18.62
C HIS A 288 -16.33 -23.85 -19.22
N SER A 289 -16.16 -22.69 -19.84
CA SER A 289 -14.86 -22.19 -20.31
C SER A 289 -14.25 -21.23 -19.30
N TRP A 290 -12.92 -21.11 -19.31
CA TRP A 290 -12.18 -20.20 -18.45
C TRP A 290 -11.22 -19.37 -19.31
N ASN A 291 -11.10 -18.08 -18.97
CA ASN A 291 -10.08 -17.19 -19.53
C ASN A 291 -9.02 -16.93 -18.45
N PRO A 292 -7.80 -17.50 -18.55
CA PRO A 292 -6.72 -17.25 -17.60
C PRO A 292 -5.98 -15.94 -17.83
N LYS A 293 -6.42 -15.14 -18.81
CA LYS A 293 -5.77 -13.89 -19.16
C LYS A 293 -6.27 -12.72 -18.33
N ILE A 294 -6.18 -12.82 -17.01
CA ILE A 294 -6.57 -11.75 -16.10
C ILE A 294 -5.52 -11.67 -15.00
N HIS A 295 -4.92 -10.49 -14.79
CA HIS A 295 -3.97 -10.25 -13.70
C HIS A 295 -4.55 -9.30 -12.63
N GLY A 296 -5.62 -8.58 -12.96
CA GLY A 296 -6.34 -7.68 -12.07
C GLY A 296 -7.78 -7.54 -12.52
N LEU A 297 -8.64 -7.01 -11.66
CA LEU A 297 -10.03 -6.70 -12.00
C LEU A 297 -10.59 -5.61 -11.07
N ALA A 298 -11.16 -4.56 -11.63
CA ALA A 298 -11.77 -3.47 -10.87
C ALA A 298 -13.14 -3.03 -11.39
N TYR A 299 -13.88 -2.34 -10.54
CA TYR A 299 -15.03 -1.55 -10.99
C TYR A 299 -14.58 -0.16 -11.45
N ILE A 300 -15.12 0.31 -12.57
CA ILE A 300 -14.86 1.68 -13.02
C ILE A 300 -15.55 2.70 -12.09
N SER A 301 -14.87 3.83 -11.81
CA SER A 301 -15.45 4.94 -11.05
C SER A 301 -15.94 4.52 -9.66
N ALA A 302 -15.18 3.63 -9.01
CA ALA A 302 -15.61 2.91 -7.82
C ALA A 302 -15.17 3.53 -6.50
N VAL A 303 -14.24 4.49 -6.49
CA VAL A 303 -13.79 5.16 -5.25
C VAL A 303 -15.01 5.68 -4.46
N CYS A 304 -15.05 5.37 -3.17
CA CYS A 304 -16.13 5.69 -2.22
C CYS A 304 -17.52 5.10 -2.54
N THR A 305 -17.63 4.22 -3.52
CA THR A 305 -18.90 3.55 -3.85
C THR A 305 -19.09 2.28 -3.02
N ALA A 306 -20.23 1.62 -3.19
CA ALA A 306 -20.51 0.32 -2.61
C ALA A 306 -19.59 -0.79 -3.18
N THR A 307 -19.02 -0.58 -4.37
CA THR A 307 -18.17 -1.51 -5.12
C THR A 307 -16.70 -1.06 -5.17
N ARG A 308 -16.25 -0.30 -4.16
CA ARG A 308 -14.90 0.27 -4.01
C ARG A 308 -13.77 -0.75 -3.83
N ILE A 309 -13.64 -1.70 -4.75
CA ILE A 309 -12.67 -2.78 -4.70
C ILE A 309 -11.98 -2.97 -6.05
N ALA A 310 -10.68 -3.21 -5.97
CA ALA A 310 -9.84 -3.77 -7.02
C ALA A 310 -9.18 -5.06 -6.51
N ILE A 311 -9.08 -6.08 -7.36
CA ILE A 311 -8.32 -7.31 -7.10
C ILE A 311 -7.07 -7.28 -7.96
N VAL A 312 -5.92 -7.63 -7.39
CA VAL A 312 -4.64 -7.70 -8.10
C VAL A 312 -3.89 -8.97 -7.77
N GLU A 313 -3.35 -9.59 -8.81
CA GLU A 313 -2.41 -10.69 -8.72
C GLU A 313 -1.00 -10.15 -8.43
N ASP A 314 -0.28 -10.85 -7.56
CA ASP A 314 1.12 -10.56 -7.26
C ASP A 314 1.91 -11.84 -7.05
N THR A 315 3.15 -11.84 -7.54
CA THR A 315 4.12 -12.86 -7.14
C THR A 315 4.90 -12.32 -5.94
N PRO A 316 4.80 -12.91 -4.74
CA PRO A 316 5.42 -12.37 -3.53
C PRO A 316 6.90 -12.04 -3.71
N ALA A 317 7.32 -10.88 -3.17
CA ALA A 317 8.67 -10.31 -3.26
C ALA A 317 9.11 -9.82 -4.65
N THR A 318 8.30 -9.97 -5.71
CA THR A 318 8.68 -9.57 -7.08
C THR A 318 8.24 -8.17 -7.49
N TYR A 319 7.29 -7.58 -6.77
CA TYR A 319 6.65 -6.30 -7.10
C TYR A 319 5.83 -6.30 -8.40
N LYS A 320 5.40 -7.48 -8.90
CA LYS A 320 4.52 -7.63 -10.07
C LYS A 320 3.24 -6.80 -9.93
N MET A 321 2.71 -6.67 -8.70
CA MET A 321 1.49 -5.92 -8.43
C MET A 321 1.55 -4.42 -8.73
N ILE A 322 2.73 -3.79 -8.87
CA ILE A 322 2.80 -2.32 -9.00
C ILE A 322 2.05 -1.84 -10.23
N ASP A 323 2.34 -2.43 -11.40
CA ASP A 323 1.72 -2.01 -12.66
C ASP A 323 0.24 -2.37 -12.69
N ILE A 324 -0.09 -3.58 -12.22
CA ILE A 324 -1.47 -4.07 -12.14
C ILE A 324 -2.28 -3.16 -11.20
N ALA A 325 -1.82 -2.91 -9.98
CA ALA A 325 -2.51 -2.03 -9.04
C ALA A 325 -2.64 -0.60 -9.57
N THR A 326 -1.64 -0.09 -10.28
CA THR A 326 -1.72 1.23 -10.93
C THR A 326 -2.82 1.26 -11.99
N HIS A 327 -2.94 0.20 -12.80
CA HIS A 327 -3.99 0.04 -13.80
C HIS A 327 -5.39 -0.06 -13.16
N GLU A 328 -5.56 -0.98 -12.20
CA GLU A 328 -6.85 -1.23 -11.55
C GLU A 328 -7.35 -0.06 -10.70
N LEU A 329 -6.42 0.67 -10.08
CA LEU A 329 -6.76 1.93 -9.41
C LEU A 329 -7.10 3.01 -10.43
N GLY A 330 -6.60 2.95 -11.66
CA GLY A 330 -6.96 3.82 -12.77
C GLY A 330 -8.42 3.65 -13.17
N HIS A 331 -8.87 2.40 -13.26
CA HIS A 331 -10.29 2.06 -13.37
C HIS A 331 -11.10 2.56 -12.19
N SER A 332 -10.66 2.28 -10.97
CA SER A 332 -11.34 2.74 -9.75
C SER A 332 -11.48 4.28 -9.73
N CYS A 333 -10.50 4.99 -10.29
CA CYS A 333 -10.47 6.45 -10.44
C CYS A 333 -11.17 6.95 -11.71
N GLY A 334 -11.87 6.09 -12.47
CA GLY A 334 -12.79 6.48 -13.53
C GLY A 334 -12.22 6.52 -14.95
N SER A 335 -11.04 5.94 -15.20
CA SER A 335 -10.56 5.70 -16.57
C SER A 335 -11.04 4.36 -17.08
N GLU A 336 -11.51 4.31 -18.31
CA GLU A 336 -11.54 3.06 -19.11
C GLU A 336 -10.19 2.86 -19.82
N HIS A 337 -10.09 1.78 -20.60
CA HIS A 337 -8.93 1.55 -21.46
C HIS A 337 -8.73 2.61 -22.53
N ASP A 338 -7.46 2.86 -22.84
CA ASP A 338 -7.07 3.56 -24.05
C ASP A 338 -7.63 2.85 -25.28
N GLY A 339 -8.30 3.60 -26.14
CA GLY A 339 -8.93 3.10 -27.36
C GLY A 339 -10.31 2.47 -27.16
N ASP A 340 -10.90 2.55 -25.96
CA ASP A 340 -12.33 2.29 -25.76
C ASP A 340 -13.19 3.41 -26.38
N TRP A 341 -13.33 3.34 -27.70
CA TRP A 341 -14.12 4.27 -28.51
C TRP A 341 -15.59 4.32 -28.12
N LYS A 342 -16.13 3.25 -27.52
CA LYS A 342 -17.54 3.20 -27.07
C LYS A 342 -17.78 4.13 -25.89
N ARG A 343 -16.73 4.48 -25.14
CA ARG A 343 -16.76 5.39 -23.99
C ARG A 343 -16.02 6.70 -24.22
N ASN A 344 -15.72 7.04 -25.47
CA ASN A 344 -15.00 8.25 -25.86
C ASN A 344 -13.53 8.33 -25.38
N ASN A 345 -12.87 7.19 -25.15
CA ASN A 345 -11.41 7.15 -25.02
C ASN A 345 -10.77 6.87 -26.38
N PHE A 346 -10.25 7.91 -27.03
CA PHE A 346 -9.69 7.84 -28.38
C PHE A 346 -8.16 7.72 -28.41
N CYS A 347 -7.51 7.51 -27.27
CA CYS A 347 -6.07 7.30 -27.22
C CYS A 347 -5.71 5.94 -27.82
N ASN A 348 -4.48 5.79 -28.31
CA ASN A 348 -4.06 4.56 -28.99
C ASN A 348 -3.93 3.40 -28.00
N ALA A 349 -4.78 2.38 -28.15
CA ALA A 349 -4.80 1.14 -27.37
C ALA A 349 -3.49 0.32 -27.41
N HIS A 350 -2.55 0.63 -28.30
CA HIS A 350 -1.30 -0.14 -28.49
C HIS A 350 -0.06 0.71 -28.27
N ALA A 351 -0.22 1.97 -27.84
CA ALA A 351 0.90 2.81 -27.47
C ALA A 351 1.49 2.44 -26.10
N GLY A 352 0.80 1.57 -25.35
CA GLY A 352 1.37 0.91 -24.19
C GLY A 352 1.49 1.80 -22.96
N TRP A 353 0.59 2.77 -22.79
CA TRP A 353 0.40 3.53 -21.55
C TRP A 353 -0.19 2.65 -20.44
N ILE A 354 -0.23 3.17 -19.21
CA ILE A 354 -0.77 2.46 -18.04
C ILE A 354 -2.16 1.87 -18.31
N MET A 355 -3.08 2.60 -18.93
CA MET A 355 -4.45 2.13 -19.23
C MET A 355 -4.59 1.45 -20.61
N SER A 356 -3.48 1.02 -21.21
CA SER A 356 -3.50 0.24 -22.44
C SER A 356 -4.03 -1.17 -22.16
N PRO A 357 -4.97 -1.70 -22.97
CA PRO A 357 -5.42 -3.09 -22.83
C PRO A 357 -4.31 -4.11 -23.18
N VAL A 358 -3.27 -3.66 -23.91
CA VAL A 358 -2.06 -4.43 -24.17
C VAL A 358 -1.00 -4.08 -23.13
N GLY A 359 -0.53 -5.08 -22.38
CA GLY A 359 0.52 -4.92 -21.38
C GLY A 359 1.93 -4.84 -21.98
N ARG A 360 2.95 -4.67 -21.11
CA ARG A 360 4.38 -4.60 -21.48
C ARG A 360 4.74 -3.51 -22.51
N GLY A 361 3.94 -2.45 -22.53
CA GLY A 361 4.19 -1.28 -23.37
C GLY A 361 5.44 -0.50 -22.95
N ALA A 362 6.14 0.11 -23.91
CA ALA A 362 7.28 0.98 -23.61
C ALA A 362 6.89 2.26 -22.82
N ARG A 363 5.60 2.54 -22.68
CA ARG A 363 5.04 3.70 -21.96
C ARG A 363 4.27 3.30 -20.71
N ASN A 364 4.47 2.08 -20.20
CA ASN A 364 3.67 1.51 -19.09
C ASN A 364 3.92 2.19 -17.73
N SER A 365 4.68 3.28 -17.73
CA SER A 365 4.94 4.15 -16.59
C SER A 365 4.23 5.52 -16.71
N GLU A 366 3.43 5.74 -17.76
CA GLU A 366 2.72 6.99 -18.01
C GLU A 366 1.23 6.75 -18.32
N PHE A 367 0.36 7.62 -17.82
CA PHE A 367 -1.03 7.72 -18.28
C PHE A 367 -1.16 8.51 -19.59
N SER A 368 -2.00 8.03 -20.51
CA SER A 368 -2.38 8.78 -21.70
C SER A 368 -3.12 10.08 -21.34
N GLU A 369 -3.19 11.03 -22.28
CA GLU A 369 -3.97 12.26 -22.06
C GLU A 369 -5.47 11.96 -21.91
N CYS A 370 -5.98 10.91 -22.54
CA CYS A 370 -7.36 10.49 -22.38
C CYS A 370 -7.60 10.04 -20.93
N SER A 371 -6.81 9.09 -20.43
CA SER A 371 -6.94 8.60 -19.05
C SER A 371 -6.75 9.70 -18.02
N LYS A 372 -5.78 10.60 -18.21
CA LYS A 372 -5.59 11.79 -17.36
C LYS A 372 -6.87 12.62 -17.26
N ASN A 373 -7.56 12.87 -18.38
CA ASN A 373 -8.79 13.64 -18.42
C ASN A 373 -9.97 12.90 -17.76
N ARG A 374 -10.08 11.59 -17.94
CA ARG A 374 -11.14 10.77 -17.35
C ARG A 374 -11.02 10.69 -15.83
N ILE A 375 -9.80 10.41 -15.35
CA ILE A 375 -9.50 10.41 -13.90
C ILE A 375 -9.79 11.79 -13.32
N ARG A 376 -9.25 12.86 -13.94
CA ARG A 376 -9.48 14.23 -13.47
C ARG A 376 -10.97 14.57 -13.36
N HIS A 377 -11.75 14.21 -14.38
CA HIS A 377 -13.18 14.45 -14.36
C HIS A 377 -13.86 13.71 -13.20
N PHE A 378 -13.65 12.41 -13.08
CA PHE A 378 -14.25 11.61 -12.01
C PHE A 378 -13.87 12.10 -10.61
N ILE A 379 -12.58 12.38 -10.36
CA ILE A 379 -12.12 12.84 -9.04
C ILE A 379 -12.79 14.16 -8.62
N ARG A 380 -13.09 15.07 -9.57
CA ARG A 380 -13.82 16.32 -9.29
C ARG A 380 -15.31 16.12 -8.98
N THR A 381 -15.87 14.95 -9.28
CA THR A 381 -17.26 14.61 -8.94
C THR A 381 -17.39 13.97 -7.56
N LEU A 382 -16.28 13.57 -6.94
CA LEU A 382 -16.30 12.97 -5.60
C LEU A 382 -16.88 13.95 -4.58
N SER A 383 -17.64 13.43 -3.62
CA SER A 383 -18.22 14.26 -2.56
C SER A 383 -17.15 14.68 -1.54
N ALA A 384 -17.38 15.80 -0.85
CA ALA A 384 -16.49 16.23 0.23
C ALA A 384 -16.34 15.19 1.35
N SER A 385 -17.35 14.34 1.57
CA SER A 385 -17.28 13.24 2.54
C SER A 385 -16.43 12.07 2.06
N CYS A 386 -16.34 11.86 0.74
CA CYS A 386 -15.51 10.82 0.15
C CYS A 386 -14.03 11.16 0.29
N VAL A 387 -13.65 12.41 0.00
CA VAL A 387 -12.24 12.84 0.07
C VAL A 387 -11.83 13.34 1.46
N PHE A 388 -12.69 13.15 2.48
CA PHE A 388 -12.37 13.50 3.85
C PHE A 388 -11.43 12.44 4.43
N VAL A 389 -10.18 12.83 4.67
CA VAL A 389 -9.16 11.94 5.26
C VAL A 389 -9.50 11.62 6.70
N SER A 390 -10.18 10.51 6.92
CA SER A 390 -10.63 10.09 8.25
C SER A 390 -9.47 9.75 9.19
N SER A 391 -8.34 9.31 8.63
CA SER A 391 -7.09 9.01 9.33
C SER A 391 -6.31 10.25 9.80
N SER A 392 -6.64 11.45 9.32
CA SER A 392 -6.05 12.69 9.87
C SER A 392 -6.58 12.99 11.28
N VAL A 393 -7.66 12.32 11.69
CA VAL A 393 -8.06 12.25 13.09
C VAL A 393 -7.04 11.38 13.80
N ASN A 394 -6.07 12.03 14.45
CA ASN A 394 -5.08 11.35 15.27
C ASN A 394 -5.78 10.61 16.43
N ARG A 395 -6.19 9.36 16.23
CA ARG A 395 -6.81 8.54 17.28
C ARG A 395 -5.79 8.23 18.38
N LEU A 396 -4.50 8.22 18.06
CA LEU A 396 -3.40 8.20 19.05
C LEU A 396 -3.36 9.46 19.93
N ALA A 397 -3.97 10.59 19.52
CA ALA A 397 -4.10 11.77 20.38
C ALA A 397 -5.16 11.59 21.48
N ASN A 398 -6.12 10.67 21.29
CA ASN A 398 -7.11 10.28 22.29
C ASN A 398 -6.75 8.97 23.00
N VAL A 399 -5.68 8.30 22.58
CA VAL A 399 -5.12 7.16 23.30
C VAL A 399 -4.63 7.69 24.64
N THR A 400 -5.23 7.25 25.75
CA THR A 400 -4.77 7.61 27.10
C THR A 400 -3.67 6.67 27.61
N HIS A 401 -3.37 5.61 26.85
CA HIS A 401 -2.49 4.52 27.22
C HIS A 401 -1.72 4.01 26.00
N LEU A 402 -0.40 4.09 26.02
CA LEU A 402 0.46 3.57 24.95
C LEU A 402 0.20 2.07 24.68
N PRO A 403 0.47 1.53 23.47
CA PRO A 403 0.09 0.18 23.04
C PRO A 403 0.53 -0.97 23.98
N GLY A 404 1.66 -0.79 24.67
CA GLY A 404 2.24 -1.72 25.63
C GLY A 404 1.82 -1.48 27.09
N THR A 405 0.96 -0.50 27.36
CA THR A 405 0.53 -0.16 28.73
C THR A 405 -0.18 -1.35 29.37
N GLY A 406 0.34 -1.84 30.50
CA GLY A 406 -0.22 -3.00 31.21
C GLY A 406 0.11 -4.35 30.59
N MET A 407 0.88 -4.38 29.50
CA MET A 407 1.39 -5.61 28.89
C MET A 407 2.69 -6.03 29.57
N SER A 408 2.81 -7.31 29.91
CA SER A 408 4.05 -7.90 30.41
C SER A 408 4.94 -8.41 29.26
N PRO A 409 6.28 -8.45 29.42
CA PRO A 409 7.18 -9.07 28.45
C PRO A 409 6.77 -10.48 28.03
N SER A 410 6.34 -11.32 28.97
CA SER A 410 5.84 -12.67 28.66
C SER A 410 4.56 -12.67 27.81
N SER A 411 3.67 -11.69 27.99
CA SER A 411 2.48 -11.54 27.14
C SER A 411 2.84 -11.14 25.71
N LEU A 412 3.87 -10.30 25.55
CA LEU A 412 4.42 -9.95 24.25
C LEU A 412 5.06 -11.17 23.59
N CYS A 413 5.94 -11.90 24.29
CA CYS A 413 6.56 -13.12 23.77
C CYS A 413 5.52 -14.15 23.31
N ARG A 414 4.44 -14.34 24.08
CA ARG A 414 3.32 -15.22 23.71
C ARG A 414 2.62 -14.78 22.43
N ALA A 415 2.46 -13.47 22.22
CA ALA A 415 1.83 -12.93 21.03
C ALA A 415 2.73 -13.04 19.79
N LEU A 416 4.06 -12.99 19.96
CA LEU A 416 5.03 -13.06 18.87
C LEU A 416 5.43 -14.50 18.53
N HIS A 417 5.47 -15.40 19.52
CA HIS A 417 5.91 -16.80 19.39
C HIS A 417 4.92 -17.76 20.07
N PRO A 418 3.71 -17.94 19.51
CA PRO A 418 2.64 -18.72 20.15
C PRO A 418 2.94 -20.21 20.36
N TYR A 419 3.96 -20.76 19.67
CA TYR A 419 4.39 -22.16 19.80
C TYR A 419 5.74 -22.31 20.52
N GLY A 420 6.38 -21.21 20.94
CA GLY A 420 7.56 -21.19 21.80
C GLY A 420 7.19 -21.24 23.29
N ASP A 421 8.18 -21.21 24.18
CA ASP A 421 7.88 -20.96 25.59
C ASP A 421 7.43 -19.50 25.75
N ASN A 422 6.24 -19.32 26.32
CA ASN A 422 5.55 -18.06 26.45
C ASN A 422 6.10 -17.20 27.60
N ARG A 423 7.39 -17.35 27.90
CA ARG A 423 8.08 -16.75 29.02
C ARG A 423 9.22 -15.89 28.51
N ASP A 424 9.38 -14.77 29.18
CA ASP A 424 10.61 -14.02 29.09
C ASP A 424 11.66 -14.79 29.92
N THR A 425 12.83 -15.03 29.35
CA THR A 425 13.90 -15.79 29.99
C THR A 425 14.81 -14.92 30.85
N GLN A 426 14.52 -13.62 30.95
CA GLN A 426 15.29 -12.69 31.76
C GLN A 426 14.82 -12.72 33.22
N ASP A 427 15.73 -13.04 34.15
CA ASP A 427 15.43 -13.18 35.58
C ASP A 427 15.13 -11.84 36.28
N GLU A 428 15.59 -10.73 35.71
CA GLU A 428 15.35 -9.38 36.21
C GLU A 428 14.40 -8.61 35.27
N LYS A 429 13.37 -7.97 35.83
CA LYS A 429 12.46 -7.05 35.09
C LYS A 429 13.15 -5.72 34.77
N TYR A 430 14.32 -5.80 34.15
CA TYR A 430 15.17 -4.67 33.80
C TYR A 430 15.57 -4.78 32.32
N TYR A 431 15.01 -3.88 31.51
CA TYR A 431 15.14 -3.87 30.06
C TYR A 431 15.64 -2.49 29.59
N PRO A 432 16.94 -2.19 29.78
CA PRO A 432 17.48 -0.84 29.53
C PRO A 432 17.32 -0.40 28.07
N ASP A 433 17.41 -1.35 27.14
CA ASP A 433 17.28 -1.12 25.69
C ASP A 433 15.88 -1.49 25.17
N CYS A 434 14.90 -1.66 26.05
CA CYS A 434 13.54 -2.04 25.68
C CYS A 434 13.48 -3.30 24.81
N LYS A 435 14.30 -4.30 25.14
CA LYS A 435 14.31 -5.61 24.50
C LYS A 435 14.13 -6.69 25.57
N ALA A 436 13.31 -7.68 25.28
CA ALA A 436 13.13 -8.87 26.10
C ALA A 436 13.61 -10.11 25.36
N SER A 437 14.11 -11.10 26.11
CA SER A 437 14.54 -12.38 25.55
C SER A 437 13.36 -13.35 25.56
N CYS A 438 12.80 -13.61 24.38
CA CYS A 438 11.75 -14.58 24.19
C CYS A 438 12.30 -15.92 23.68
N LEU A 439 11.57 -17.01 23.88
CA LEU A 439 11.84 -18.26 23.16
C LEU A 439 10.99 -18.30 21.89
N ASN A 440 11.63 -18.47 20.74
CA ASN A 440 10.94 -18.65 19.47
C ASN A 440 10.27 -20.03 19.39
N ASN A 441 9.54 -20.28 18.30
CA ASN A 441 8.82 -21.54 18.09
C ASN A 441 9.72 -22.80 18.01
N TYR A 442 11.06 -22.63 17.95
CA TYR A 442 12.06 -23.70 17.94
C TYR A 442 12.80 -23.81 19.28
N GLN A 443 12.29 -23.19 20.35
CA GLN A 443 12.91 -23.14 21.68
C GLN A 443 14.29 -22.45 21.69
N GLN A 444 14.54 -21.53 20.76
CA GLN A 444 15.77 -20.74 20.73
C GLN A 444 15.53 -19.32 21.28
N PRO A 445 16.46 -18.76 22.08
CA PRO A 445 16.38 -17.37 22.54
C PRO A 445 16.42 -16.38 21.38
N VAL A 446 15.50 -15.43 21.36
CA VAL A 446 15.41 -14.32 20.41
C VAL A 446 15.11 -13.03 21.15
N TRP A 447 15.74 -11.93 20.73
CA TRP A 447 15.52 -10.61 21.33
C TRP A 447 14.39 -9.88 20.61
N GLU A 448 13.29 -9.63 21.31
CA GLU A 448 12.14 -8.89 20.79
C GLU A 448 12.04 -7.51 21.42
N SER A 449 11.61 -6.53 20.63
CA SER A 449 11.47 -5.15 21.11
C SER A 449 10.17 -5.00 21.91
N LEU A 450 10.28 -4.48 23.13
CA LEU A 450 9.15 -4.10 23.97
C LEU A 450 8.39 -2.94 23.31
N LEU A 451 7.06 -3.02 23.36
CA LEU A 451 6.19 -1.98 22.81
C LEU A 451 6.21 -0.72 23.68
N ASP A 452 5.94 0.42 23.05
CA ASP A 452 5.78 1.68 23.77
C ASP A 452 4.72 1.55 24.86
N GLY A 453 5.06 1.90 26.10
CA GLY A 453 4.21 1.76 27.29
C GLY A 453 4.49 0.55 28.17
N MET A 454 5.27 -0.44 27.71
CA MET A 454 5.68 -1.57 28.55
C MET A 454 6.68 -1.12 29.62
N GLN A 455 6.57 -1.68 30.81
CA GLN A 455 7.47 -1.38 31.93
C GLN A 455 8.87 -1.92 31.64
N CYS A 456 9.89 -1.07 31.73
CA CYS A 456 11.28 -1.43 31.45
C CYS A 456 12.16 -1.46 32.71
N ASP A 457 11.88 -0.60 33.70
CA ASP A 457 12.63 -0.52 34.95
C ASP A 457 11.82 0.26 35.99
N GLY A 458 11.38 -0.39 37.07
CA GLY A 458 10.64 0.31 38.14
C GLY A 458 9.41 1.06 37.61
N THR A 459 9.39 2.39 37.65
CA THR A 459 8.28 3.21 37.10
C THR A 459 8.51 3.69 35.65
N LYS A 460 9.64 3.35 35.05
CA LYS A 460 10.00 3.69 33.67
C LYS A 460 9.29 2.77 32.68
N ILE A 461 9.06 3.31 31.49
CA ILE A 461 8.43 2.62 30.38
C ILE A 461 9.29 2.70 29.12
N CYS A 462 9.06 1.78 28.21
CA CYS A 462 9.57 1.85 26.85
C CYS A 462 8.85 2.95 26.08
N LEU A 463 9.63 3.82 25.46
CA LEU A 463 9.14 4.87 24.57
C LEU A 463 10.15 5.06 23.45
N LYS A 464 9.75 4.78 22.21
CA LYS A 464 10.60 4.84 21.02
C LYS A 464 11.87 4.01 21.16
N GLY A 465 11.73 2.82 21.75
CA GLY A 465 12.84 1.88 21.95
C GLY A 465 13.82 2.24 23.07
N GLU A 466 13.54 3.26 23.90
CA GLU A 466 14.39 3.63 25.04
C GLU A 466 13.63 3.51 26.37
N CYS A 467 14.31 3.03 27.42
CA CYS A 467 13.75 2.95 28.75
C CYS A 467 13.80 4.30 29.48
N LYS A 468 12.65 4.99 29.57
CA LYS A 468 12.56 6.37 30.06
C LYS A 468 11.47 6.54 31.12
N ASN A 469 11.63 7.56 31.97
CA ASN A 469 10.56 7.97 32.87
C ASN A 469 9.31 8.31 32.05
N LYS A 470 8.14 7.84 32.50
CA LYS A 470 6.86 8.17 31.89
C LYS A 470 6.68 9.70 31.86
N PRO A 471 6.60 10.36 30.69
CA PRO A 471 6.38 11.80 30.61
C PRO A 471 5.06 12.21 31.28
N GLU A 472 5.08 13.26 32.10
CA GLU A 472 3.87 13.81 32.75
C GLU A 472 2.81 14.27 31.73
N ASN A 473 3.25 14.67 30.52
CA ASN A 473 2.40 15.09 29.40
C ASN A 473 2.61 14.18 28.18
N LEU A 474 2.37 12.89 28.35
CA LEU A 474 2.45 11.90 27.27
C LEU A 474 1.47 12.18 26.12
N PHE A 475 0.37 12.85 26.43
CA PHE A 475 -0.64 13.31 25.48
C PHE A 475 -0.90 14.80 25.70
N PRO A 476 -0.77 15.67 24.67
CA PRO A 476 -1.03 17.09 24.83
C PRO A 476 -2.51 17.31 25.13
N VAL A 477 -2.81 17.80 26.34
CA VAL A 477 -4.16 18.25 26.69
C VAL A 477 -4.49 19.45 25.80
N SER A 478 -5.40 19.27 24.84
CA SER A 478 -5.95 20.41 24.10
C SER A 478 -6.69 21.28 25.11
N LYS A 479 -6.07 22.36 25.58
CA LYS A 479 -6.78 23.42 26.29
C LYS A 479 -7.64 24.09 25.25
N LYS A 480 -8.93 23.73 25.20
CA LYS A 480 -9.94 24.54 24.50
C LYS A 480 -9.99 25.90 25.20
N THR A 481 -9.22 26.85 24.69
CA THR A 481 -9.37 28.26 25.07
C THR A 481 -10.68 28.74 24.48
N VAL A 482 -11.77 28.66 25.26
CA VAL A 482 -13.02 29.33 24.92
C VAL A 482 -12.78 30.82 25.06
N THR A 483 -12.29 31.46 23.99
CA THR A 483 -12.40 32.91 23.84
C THR A 483 -13.87 33.22 23.65
N LYS A 484 -14.55 33.62 24.73
CA LYS A 484 -15.84 34.30 24.67
C LYS A 484 -15.67 35.59 23.86
N LYS A 485 -15.92 35.55 22.55
CA LYS A 485 -16.18 36.76 21.77
C LYS A 485 -17.47 37.37 22.32
N LYS A 486 -17.35 38.49 23.04
CA LYS A 486 -18.47 39.39 23.33
C LYS A 486 -19.01 39.90 21.99
N SER A 487 -20.22 39.50 21.63
CA SER A 487 -20.98 40.11 20.54
C SER A 487 -21.35 41.55 20.91
N PRO A 488 -21.23 42.55 20.01
CA PRO A 488 -21.70 43.90 20.26
C PRO A 488 -23.24 43.97 20.26
N PRO A 489 -23.85 44.95 20.95
CA PRO A 489 -25.30 45.03 21.05
C PRO A 489 -25.93 45.67 19.80
N GLY A 490 -26.95 45.00 19.27
CA GLY A 490 -28.09 45.64 18.62
C GLY A 490 -28.12 45.67 17.09
N LYS A 491 -29.10 44.96 16.52
CA LYS A 491 -30.33 45.60 16.02
C LYS A 491 -31.43 44.54 15.88
N ARG A 492 -32.55 44.79 16.57
CA ARG A 492 -33.80 44.03 16.47
C ARG A 492 -34.41 44.25 15.09
N ILE A 493 -34.73 43.18 14.38
CA ILE A 493 -35.80 43.19 13.38
C ILE A 493 -36.81 42.14 13.82
N LYS A 494 -38.02 42.60 14.12
CA LYS A 494 -39.19 41.79 14.50
C LYS A 494 -39.87 41.29 13.23
N HIS A 495 -40.22 40.00 13.18
CA HIS A 495 -41.53 39.45 12.78
C HIS A 495 -41.49 37.93 13.06
N ARG A 496 -41.99 37.43 14.19
CA ARG A 496 -43.37 37.02 14.57
C ARG A 496 -43.92 35.77 13.82
N TYR A 497 -44.04 34.69 14.60
CA TYR A 497 -44.85 33.46 14.47
C TYR A 497 -44.43 32.47 13.35
N ILE A 498 -44.30 31.16 13.57
CA ILE A 498 -45.18 30.21 14.29
C ILE A 498 -44.35 29.12 15.01
N LEU A 499 -44.74 28.82 16.25
CA LEU A 499 -44.33 27.69 17.10
C LEU A 499 -45.41 26.60 17.01
N PHE A 500 -45.05 25.32 17.08
CA PHE A 500 -45.74 24.17 17.72
C PHE A 500 -45.05 22.88 17.22
N ASP A 501 -44.08 22.35 17.96
CA ASP A 501 -44.20 21.22 18.91
C ASP A 501 -44.63 19.88 18.27
N PHE A 502 -43.77 18.86 18.31
CA PHE A 502 -43.82 17.77 19.31
C PHE A 502 -42.82 16.67 18.97
N MET A 503 -41.92 16.38 19.92
CA MET A 503 -41.20 15.11 20.01
C MET A 503 -42.11 14.03 20.63
N SER A 504 -41.76 12.78 20.33
CA SER A 504 -42.05 11.54 21.07
C SER A 504 -43.37 10.81 20.77
N ALA A 505 -43.24 9.71 20.04
CA ALA A 505 -43.97 8.47 20.32
C ALA A 505 -43.16 7.26 19.79
N ILE A 506 -42.29 6.72 20.64
CA ILE A 506 -41.96 5.29 20.64
C ILE A 506 -43.13 4.60 21.37
N PHE A 507 -43.87 3.73 20.69
CA PHE A 507 -44.36 2.42 21.17
C PHE A 507 -45.39 1.85 20.17
N GLN A 508 -45.20 0.57 19.84
CA GLN A 508 -46.17 -0.38 19.25
C GLN A 508 -46.61 -0.19 17.80
N THR A 509 -46.02 -0.97 16.89
CA THR A 509 -46.67 -2.17 16.31
C THR A 509 -45.64 -3.11 15.71
#